data_AF-A0A2M7EKH0-F1
#
_entry.id   AF-A0A2M7EKH0-F1
#
_cell.length_a   1.000
_cell.length_b   1.000
_cell.length_c   1.000
_cell.angle_alpha   90.00
_cell.angle_beta   90.00
_cell.angle_gamma   90.00
#
_symmetry.space_group_name_H-M   'P 1'
#
loop_
_entity.id
_entity.type
_entity.pdbx_description
1 polymer ?
#
loop_
_entity_poly.entity_id
_entity_poly.type
_entity_poly.pdbx_seq_one_letter_code
_entity_poly.pdbx_strand_id
1 'polypeptide(L)'
;SFWFTEIRGMYELIAIAYIVLSGSVMPLQWYPPILQKITYILPFAYSAYYPITALQGSIKLIGLFNIIVVQGVWLSILLLVHNKLWKKGIKQFTAVGQ
;
A
#
# COMPACT_ATOMS: atom_id res chain seq x y z
N SER A 1 17.41 -26.90 8.41
CA SER A 1 17.63 -25.46 8.16
C SER A 1 16.42 -24.88 7.46
N PHE A 2 15.56 -24.13 8.15
CA PHE A 2 14.34 -23.54 7.58
C PHE A 2 14.61 -22.06 7.27
N TRP A 3 15.49 -21.82 6.30
CA TRP A 3 15.72 -20.48 5.77
C TRP A 3 14.69 -20.21 4.67
N PHE A 4 14.08 -19.03 4.72
CA PHE A 4 13.04 -18.54 3.80
C PHE A 4 13.46 -18.64 2.32
N THR A 5 13.20 -19.77 1.67
CA THR A 5 13.51 -19.97 0.24
C THR A 5 12.44 -19.41 -0.70
N GLU A 6 11.24 -19.05 -0.21
CA GLU A 6 10.15 -18.60 -1.07
C GLU A 6 9.61 -17.21 -0.68
N ILE A 7 10.24 -16.16 -1.20
CA ILE A 7 9.68 -14.80 -1.25
C ILE A 7 8.34 -14.80 -2.01
N ARG A 8 8.13 -15.78 -2.89
CA ARG A 8 6.94 -15.94 -3.72
C ARG A 8 5.65 -15.99 -2.91
N GLY A 9 5.58 -16.79 -1.86
CA GLY A 9 4.38 -16.88 -1.01
C GLY A 9 4.04 -15.56 -0.32
N MET A 10 5.06 -14.83 0.16
CA MET A 10 4.88 -13.49 0.74
C MET A 10 4.33 -12.50 -0.31
N TYR A 11 4.89 -12.54 -1.52
CA TYR A 11 4.44 -11.69 -2.61
C TYR A 11 2.97 -11.96 -3.00
N GLU A 12 2.60 -13.23 -3.10
CA GLU A 12 1.22 -13.65 -3.41
C GLU A 12 0.24 -13.20 -2.30
N LEU A 13 0.60 -13.34 -1.03
CA LEU A 13 -0.21 -12.84 0.09
C LEU A 13 -0.41 -11.31 0.02
N ILE A 14 0.66 -10.57 -0.26
CA ILE A 14 0.59 -9.10 -0.41
C ILE A 14 -0.29 -8.73 -1.62
N ALA A 15 -0.19 -9.46 -2.74
CA ALA A 15 -1.00 -9.21 -3.92
C ALA A 15 -2.50 -9.44 -3.65
N ILE A 16 -2.85 -10.52 -2.95
CA ILE A 16 -4.24 -10.78 -2.53
C ILE A 16 -4.74 -9.68 -1.61
N ALA A 17 -3.94 -9.32 -0.59
CA ALA A 17 -4.30 -8.24 0.33
C ALA A 17 -4.48 -6.91 -0.41
N TYR A 18 -3.62 -6.61 -1.38
CA TYR A 18 -3.72 -5.41 -2.21
C TYR A 18 -5.04 -5.37 -2.97
N ILE A 19 -5.37 -6.42 -3.73
CA ILE A 19 -6.59 -6.49 -4.54
C ILE A 19 -7.86 -6.34 -3.69
N VAL A 20 -7.88 -6.92 -2.49
CA VAL A 20 -9.01 -6.82 -1.56
C VAL A 20 -9.07 -5.42 -0.94
N LEU A 21 -7.96 -4.87 -0.47
CA LEU A 21 -7.96 -3.61 0.28
C LEU A 21 -7.99 -2.36 -0.60
N SER A 22 -7.67 -2.50 -1.89
CA SER A 22 -7.71 -1.40 -2.88
C SER A 22 -9.11 -1.10 -3.40
N GLY A 23 -10.09 -1.95 -3.12
CA GLY A 23 -11.44 -1.86 -3.69
C GLY A 23 -11.52 -2.31 -5.16
N SER A 24 -10.54 -3.10 -5.64
CA SER A 24 -10.51 -3.60 -7.02
C SER A 24 -11.53 -4.70 -7.30
N VAL A 25 -11.91 -5.49 -6.29
CA VAL A 25 -12.94 -6.54 -6.44
C VAL A 25 -14.35 -5.96 -6.29
N MET A 26 -14.56 -5.12 -5.28
CA MET A 26 -15.82 -4.43 -5.03
C MET A 26 -15.57 -3.07 -4.38
N PRO A 27 -16.50 -2.11 -4.51
CA PRO A 27 -16.36 -0.80 -3.90
C PRO A 27 -16.14 -0.89 -2.38
N LEU A 28 -15.18 -0.11 -1.86
CA LEU A 28 -14.91 -0.03 -0.41
C LEU A 28 -16.12 0.46 0.40
N GLN A 29 -17.10 1.06 -0.27
CA GLN A 29 -18.37 1.50 0.30
C GLN A 29 -19.20 0.33 0.84
N TRP A 30 -19.04 -0.86 0.25
CA TRP A 30 -19.78 -2.06 0.61
C TRP A 30 -19.13 -2.84 1.76
N TYR A 31 -17.97 -2.38 2.24
CA TYR A 31 -17.24 -3.06 3.31
C TYR A 31 -17.92 -2.81 4.66
N PRO A 32 -17.81 -3.76 5.62
CA PRO A 32 -18.23 -3.50 6.99
C PRO A 32 -17.53 -2.26 7.56
N PRO A 33 -18.15 -1.50 8.48
CA PRO A 33 -17.65 -0.20 8.94
C PRO A 33 -16.20 -0.24 9.47
N ILE A 34 -15.82 -1.33 10.13
CA ILE A 34 -14.46 -1.51 10.66
C ILE A 34 -13.46 -1.63 9.50
N LEU A 35 -13.75 -2.50 8.53
CA LEU A 35 -12.86 -2.77 7.42
C LEU A 35 -12.72 -1.56 6.49
N GLN A 36 -13.82 -0.82 6.31
CA GLN A 36 -13.83 0.44 5.57
C GLN A 36 -12.92 1.49 6.21
N LYS A 37 -12.94 1.64 7.55
CA LYS A 37 -12.03 2.56 8.25
C LYS A 37 -10.57 2.16 8.03
N ILE A 38 -10.28 0.87 8.09
CA ILE A 38 -8.92 0.37 7.87
C ILE A 38 -8.45 0.69 6.44
N THR A 39 -9.25 0.39 5.42
CA THR A 39 -8.87 0.65 4.03
C THR A 39 -8.69 2.14 3.72
N TYR A 40 -9.49 3.02 4.32
CA TYR A 40 -9.32 4.48 4.16
C TYR A 40 -8.13 5.07 4.91
N ILE A 41 -7.62 4.39 5.94
CA ILE A 41 -6.39 4.82 6.62
C ILE A 41 -5.15 4.32 5.85
N LEU A 42 -5.24 3.12 5.28
CA LEU A 42 -4.13 2.49 4.57
C LEU A 42 -3.92 3.07 3.17
N PRO A 43 -2.70 2.95 2.59
CA PRO A 43 -2.39 3.51 1.28
C PRO A 43 -3.10 2.81 0.12
N PHE A 44 -3.70 1.63 0.34
CA PHE A 44 -4.29 0.80 -0.71
C PHE A 44 -5.52 1.44 -1.37
N ALA A 45 -6.38 2.10 -0.59
CA ALA A 45 -7.53 2.82 -1.18
C ALA A 45 -7.08 3.98 -2.07
N TYR A 46 -5.95 4.60 -1.73
CA TYR A 46 -5.38 5.73 -2.47
C TYR A 46 -4.69 5.32 -3.76
N SER A 47 -4.35 4.04 -3.96
CA SER A 47 -3.69 3.58 -5.18
C SER A 47 -4.65 3.24 -6.31
N ALA A 48 -5.88 2.78 -6.01
CA ALA A 48 -6.85 2.36 -7.02
C ALA A 48 -8.22 3.02 -6.85
N TYR A 49 -8.87 2.85 -5.70
CA TYR A 49 -10.24 3.31 -5.47
C TYR A 49 -10.42 4.81 -5.69
N TYR A 50 -9.65 5.65 -4.98
CA TYR A 50 -9.79 7.11 -5.06
C TYR A 50 -9.51 7.68 -6.46
N PRO A 51 -8.45 7.27 -7.19
CA PRO A 51 -8.24 7.69 -8.57
C PRO A 51 -9.41 7.32 -9.50
N ILE A 52 -9.94 6.10 -9.39
CA ILE A 52 -11.07 5.64 -10.22
C ILE A 52 -12.31 6.48 -9.93
N THR A 53 -12.65 6.69 -8.66
CA THR A 53 -13.80 7.51 -8.26
C THR A 53 -13.63 8.99 -8.60
N ALA A 54 -12.39 9.50 -8.57
CA ALA A 54 -12.05 10.85 -9.01
C ALA A 54 -12.28 11.04 -10.51
N LEU A 55 -11.85 10.07 -11.34
CA LEU A 55 -12.07 10.09 -12.79
C LEU A 55 -13.55 10.00 -13.17
N GLN A 56 -14.37 9.34 -12.35
CA GLN A 56 -15.83 9.31 -12.49
C GLN A 56 -16.50 10.65 -12.14
N GLY A 57 -15.76 11.66 -11.69
CA GLY A 57 -16.30 12.98 -11.36
C GLY A 57 -17.10 13.03 -10.05
N SER A 58 -17.03 11.98 -9.23
CA SER A 58 -17.82 11.86 -8.00
C SER A 58 -17.21 12.61 -6.80
N ILE A 59 -16.04 13.23 -6.96
CA ILE A 59 -15.27 13.87 -5.87
C ILE A 59 -15.13 15.37 -6.15
N LYS A 60 -15.49 16.22 -5.18
CA LYS A 60 -15.28 17.67 -5.24
C LYS A 60 -13.78 18.02 -5.27
N LEU A 61 -13.41 19.14 -5.90
CA LEU A 61 -12.02 19.65 -5.97
C LEU A 61 -11.28 19.67 -4.63
N ILE A 62 -11.95 20.06 -3.54
CA ILE A 62 -11.33 20.06 -2.20
C ILE A 62 -10.99 18.65 -1.71
N GLY A 63 -11.80 17.64 -2.07
CA GLY A 63 -11.56 16.24 -1.74
C GLY A 63 -10.39 15.66 -2.54
N LEU A 64 -10.26 16.06 -3.81
CA LEU A 64 -9.11 15.71 -4.66
C LEU A 64 -7.79 16.19 -4.06
N PHE A 65 -7.74 17.45 -3.58
CA PHE A 65 -6.53 17.98 -2.94
C PHE A 65 -6.15 17.17 -1.69
N ASN A 66 -7.12 16.84 -0.84
CA ASN A 66 -6.87 16.00 0.35
C ASN A 66 -6.32 14.62 -0.02
N ILE A 67 -6.85 13.99 -1.08
CA ILE A 67 -6.37 12.68 -1.56
C ILE A 67 -4.90 12.77 -1.99
N ILE A 68 -4.53 13.82 -2.74
CA ILE A 68 -3.14 14.04 -3.20
C ILE A 68 -2.19 14.26 -2.02
N VAL A 69 -2.60 15.05 -1.02
CA VAL A 69 -1.79 15.27 0.19
C VAL A 69 -1.53 13.96 0.93
N VAL A 70 -2.58 13.16 1.14
CA VAL A 70 -2.44 11.85 1.83
C VAL A 70 -1.56 10.88 1.03
N GLN A 71 -1.69 10.86 -0.31
CA GLN A 71 -0.79 10.11 -1.17
C GLN A 71 0.67 10.54 -1.00
N GLY A 72 0.94 11.85 -0.98
CA GLY A 72 2.29 12.39 -0.79
C GLY A 72 2.89 12.03 0.58
N VAL A 73 2.07 12.03 1.63
CA VAL A 73 2.49 11.59 2.99
C VAL A 73 2.87 10.11 2.97
N TRP A 74 2.03 9.25 2.41
CA TRP A 74 2.31 7.81 2.33
C TRP A 74 3.52 7.50 1.47
N LEU A 75 3.68 8.14 0.32
CA LEU A 75 4.86 8.01 -0.53
C LEU A 75 6.14 8.35 0.27
N SER A 76 6.11 9.44 1.02
CA SER A 76 7.24 9.87 1.86
C SER A 76 7.56 8.84 2.95
N ILE A 77 6.54 8.33 3.64
CA ILE A 77 6.70 7.28 4.66
C ILE A 77 7.32 6.02 4.05
N LEU A 78 6.78 5.54 2.93
CA LEU A 78 7.25 4.34 2.26
C LEU A 78 8.69 4.49 1.75
N LEU A 79 9.07 5.64 1.19
CA LEU A 79 10.43 5.93 0.79
C LEU A 79 11.40 5.93 1.97
N LEU A 80 11.01 6.49 3.12
CA LEU A 80 11.82 6.44 4.34
C LEU A 80 12.01 5.01 4.85
N VAL A 81 10.96 4.21 4.83
CA VAL A 81 11.02 2.78 5.21
C VAL A 81 11.92 2.02 4.24
N HIS A 82 11.73 2.21 2.93
CA HIS A 82 12.56 1.60 1.89
C HIS A 82 14.04 1.93 2.08
N ASN A 83 14.38 3.21 2.26
CA ASN A 83 15.76 3.65 2.46
C ASN A 83 16.40 3.05 3.73
N LYS A 84 15.63 2.92 4.82
CA LYS A 84 16.10 2.29 6.06
C LYS A 84 16.33 0.79 5.88
N LEU A 85 15.40 0.10 5.23
CA LEU A 85 15.50 -1.33 4.95
C LEU A 85 16.66 -1.63 4.00
N TRP A 86 16.83 -0.83 2.95
CA TRP A 86 17.92 -0.94 1.99
C TRP A 86 19.29 -0.83 2.66
N LYS A 87 19.49 0.20 3.50
CA LYS A 87 20.73 0.38 4.26
C LYS A 87 21.03 -0.81 5.19
N LYS A 88 19.99 -1.36 5.85
CA LYS A 88 20.14 -2.56 6.69
C LYS A 88 20.46 -3.81 5.86
N GLY A 89 19.77 -3.99 4.74
CA GLY A 89 19.96 -5.11 3.83
C GLY A 89 21.39 -5.16 3.28
N ILE A 90 21.91 -4.04 2.76
CA ILE A 90 23.30 -3.97 2.25
C ILE A 90 24.31 -4.35 3.35
N LYS A 91 24.12 -3.84 4.58
CA LYS A 91 25.02 -4.14 5.70
C LYS A 91 25.00 -5.62 6.11
N GLN A 92 23.86 -6.29 5.93
CA GLN A 92 23.70 -7.71 6.25
C GLN A 92 24.22 -8.61 5.12
N PHE A 93 24.07 -8.20 3.85
CA PHE A 93 24.61 -8.95 2.70
C PHE A 93 26.14 -8.87 2.59
N THR A 94 26.78 -7.77 3.03
CA THR A 94 28.25 -7.67 3.05
C THR A 94 28.92 -8.57 4.10
N ALA A 95 28.20 -9.02 5.14
CA ALA A 95 28.75 -9.92 6.16
C ALA A 95 28.83 -11.40 5.73
N VAL A 96 28.20 -11.78 4.61
CA VAL A 96 28.22 -13.16 4.07
C VAL A 96 29.19 -13.27 2.87
N GLY A 97 29.92 -12.20 2.56
CA GLY A 97 30.92 -12.13 1.50
C GLY A 97 32.32 -11.91 2.06
N GLN A 98 32.81 -12.81 2.91
CA GLN A 98 34.24 -13.08 3.14
C GLN A 98 34.45 -14.58 3.32
#